data_AF-G8IFK0-F1
#
_entry.id   AF-G8IFK0-F1
#
_cell.length_a   1.000
_cell.length_b   1.000
_cell.length_c   1.000
_cell.angle_alpha   90.00
_cell.angle_beta   90.00
_cell.angle_gamma   90.00
#
_symmetry.space_group_name_H-M   'P 1'
#
loop_
_entity.id
_entity.type
_entity.pdbx_description
1 polymer ?
#
loop_
_entity_poly.entity_id
_entity_poly.type
_entity_poly.pdbx_seq_one_letter_code
_entity_poly.pdbx_strand_id
1 'polypeptide(L)'
;MTEMANIILSLLALLVSVAFYTLLERKILSYIQLRKGPNKVSMTGILQPFSDALKLFNKNLSIPTNSNIILIMLIPACGFMLSLMMWPLLPMEKYCVIDNHFNTLIFFIISSLTVYSIL
;
A
#
# COMPACT_ATOMS: atom_id res chain seq x y z
N MET A 1 -9.30 1.69 24.51
CA MET A 1 -7.85 1.52 24.26
C MET A 1 -7.56 0.38 23.29
N THR A 2 -8.33 -0.72 23.33
CA THR A 2 -8.16 -1.89 22.45
C THR A 2 -8.44 -1.58 20.98
N GLU A 3 -9.53 -0.88 20.65
CA GLU A 3 -9.89 -0.67 19.23
C GLU A 3 -8.89 0.21 18.48
N MET A 4 -8.51 1.37 19.03
CA MET A 4 -7.52 2.23 18.36
C MET A 4 -6.15 1.54 18.21
N ALA A 5 -5.75 0.74 19.20
CA ALA A 5 -4.53 -0.06 19.12
C ALA A 5 -4.65 -1.16 18.04
N ASN A 6 -5.80 -1.82 17.93
CA ASN A 6 -6.08 -2.81 16.90
C ASN A 6 -6.02 -2.18 15.49
N ILE A 7 -6.56 -0.96 15.32
CA ILE A 7 -6.51 -0.21 14.06
C ILE A 7 -5.05 0.04 13.67
N ILE A 8 -4.26 0.64 14.56
CA ILE A 8 -2.87 0.99 14.28
C ILE A 8 -2.06 -0.28 13.98
N LEU A 9 -2.25 -1.36 14.75
CA LEU A 9 -1.57 -2.63 14.52
C LEU A 9 -1.94 -3.23 13.16
N SER A 10 -3.23 -3.20 12.80
CA SER A 10 -3.71 -3.72 11.52
C SER A 10 -3.14 -2.93 10.33
N LEU A 11 -3.03 -1.61 10.44
CA LEU A 11 -2.45 -0.75 9.41
C LEU A 11 -0.94 -0.98 9.28
N LEU A 12 -0.21 -1.15 10.39
CA LEU A 12 1.21 -1.50 10.37
C LEU A 12 1.44 -2.87 9.70
N ALA A 13 0.64 -3.86 10.06
CA ALA A 13 0.70 -5.19 9.45
C ALA A 13 0.41 -5.14 7.94
N LEU A 14 -0.56 -4.32 7.52
CA LEU A 14 -0.87 -4.10 6.11
C LEU A 14 0.35 -3.55 5.35
N LEU A 15 0.98 -2.49 5.84
CA LEU A 15 2.14 -1.87 5.17
C LEU A 15 3.30 -2.86 5.01
N VAL A 16 3.57 -3.66 6.03
CA VAL A 16 4.59 -4.73 5.97
C VAL A 16 4.19 -5.80 4.96
N SER A 17 2.92 -6.22 4.95
CA SER A 17 2.43 -7.25 4.01
C SER A 17 2.56 -6.82 2.55
N VAL A 18 2.24 -5.56 2.24
CA VAL A 18 2.34 -5.00 0.87
C VAL A 18 3.80 -4.97 0.42
N ALA A 19 4.74 -4.61 1.30
CA ALA A 19 6.16 -4.61 0.97
C ALA A 19 6.64 -6.02 0.54
N PHE A 20 6.26 -7.08 1.26
CA PHE A 20 6.60 -8.45 0.88
C PHE A 20 5.82 -8.98 -0.32
N TYR A 21 4.58 -8.53 -0.52
CA TYR A 21 3.79 -8.88 -1.69
C TYR A 21 4.49 -8.48 -3.00
N THR A 22 5.13 -7.30 -3.05
CA THR A 22 5.92 -6.89 -4.23
C THR A 22 7.12 -7.79 -4.52
N LEU A 23 7.78 -8.31 -3.47
CA LEU A 23 8.88 -9.27 -3.64
C LEU A 23 8.36 -10.62 -4.16
N LEU A 24 7.23 -11.07 -3.62
CA LEU A 24 6.57 -12.30 -4.04
C LEU A 24 6.18 -12.22 -5.52
N GLU A 25 5.56 -11.12 -5.94
CA GLU A 25 5.22 -10.88 -7.35
C GLU A 25 6.44 -11.01 -8.27
N ARG A 26 7.55 -10.34 -7.93
CA ARG A 26 8.81 -10.42 -8.70
C ARG A 26 9.38 -11.84 -8.76
N LYS A 27 9.27 -12.61 -7.68
CA LYS A 27 9.72 -14.01 -7.65
C LYS A 27 8.82 -14.89 -8.52
N ILE A 28 7.50 -14.79 -8.41
CA ILE A 28 6.56 -15.58 -9.23
C ILE A 28 6.78 -15.31 -10.72
N LEU A 29 6.85 -14.04 -11.14
CA LEU A 29 7.11 -13.71 -12.55
C LEU A 29 8.45 -14.27 -13.03
N SER A 30 9.48 -14.25 -12.16
CA SER A 30 10.78 -14.81 -12.52
C SER A 30 10.73 -16.32 -12.74
N TYR A 31 9.98 -17.04 -11.90
CA TYR A 31 9.80 -18.49 -12.03
C TYR A 31 9.04 -18.86 -13.32
N ILE A 32 7.99 -18.11 -13.67
CA ILE A 32 7.25 -18.29 -14.93
C ILE A 32 8.16 -18.08 -16.14
N GLN A 33 9.03 -17.07 -16.06
CA GLN A 33 9.95 -16.69 -17.13
C GLN A 33 11.26 -17.49 -17.14
N LEU A 34 11.40 -18.53 -16.31
CA LEU A 34 12.62 -19.34 -16.17
C LEU A 34 13.88 -18.53 -15.86
N ARG A 35 13.75 -17.37 -15.20
CA ARG A 35 14.87 -16.57 -14.71
C ARG A 35 14.85 -16.50 -13.19
N LYS A 36 16.02 -16.34 -12.57
CA LYS A 36 16.07 -16.11 -11.11
C LYS A 36 15.64 -14.68 -10.80
N GLY A 37 14.66 -14.54 -9.92
CA GLY A 37 14.24 -13.26 -9.35
C GLY A 37 15.33 -12.63 -8.47
N PRO A 38 15.00 -11.56 -7.74
CA PRO A 38 15.96 -10.87 -6.89
C PRO A 38 16.50 -11.82 -5.82
N ASN A 39 17.78 -12.22 -5.97
CA ASN A 39 18.48 -13.15 -5.07
C ASN A 39 19.75 -12.54 -4.44
N LYS A 40 20.15 -11.32 -4.84
CA LYS A 40 21.42 -10.71 -4.41
C LYS A 40 21.32 -9.95 -3.09
N VAL A 41 20.18 -9.32 -2.80
CA VAL A 41 20.00 -8.50 -1.60
C VAL A 41 19.65 -9.42 -0.42
N SER A 42 20.68 -9.78 0.37
CA SER A 42 20.62 -10.74 1.49
C SER A 42 20.21 -12.17 1.11
N MET A 43 19.99 -13.03 2.12
CA MET A 43 19.56 -14.42 1.94
C MET A 43 18.28 -14.47 1.11
N THR A 44 18.37 -14.98 -0.12
CA THR A 44 17.26 -15.15 -1.09
C THR A 44 16.47 -13.87 -1.43
N GLY A 45 17.04 -12.68 -1.24
CA GLY A 45 16.38 -11.43 -1.64
C GLY A 45 15.42 -10.81 -0.61
N ILE A 46 15.31 -11.35 0.61
CA ILE A 46 14.26 -10.95 1.59
C ILE A 46 14.30 -9.45 1.90
N LEU A 47 15.50 -8.85 1.94
CA LEU A 47 15.66 -7.42 2.25
C LEU A 47 15.45 -6.48 1.04
N GLN A 48 15.04 -7.00 -0.12
CA GLN A 48 14.80 -6.19 -1.32
C GLN A 48 13.80 -5.05 -1.10
N PRO A 49 12.64 -5.23 -0.45
CA PRO A 49 11.66 -4.15 -0.29
C PRO A 49 12.22 -2.96 0.50
N PHE A 50 13.06 -3.23 1.50
CA PHE A 50 13.74 -2.19 2.26
C PHE A 50 14.78 -1.45 1.41
N SER A 51 15.54 -2.16 0.58
CA SER A 51 16.51 -1.53 -0.32
C SER A 51 15.86 -0.62 -1.36
N ASP A 52 14.69 -1.02 -1.88
CA ASP A 52 13.92 -0.23 -2.84
C ASP A 52 13.35 1.04 -2.18
N ALA A 53 12.88 0.95 -0.94
CA ALA A 53 12.41 2.10 -0.17
C ALA A 53 13.54 3.11 0.09
N LEU A 54 14.70 2.64 0.59
CA LEU A 54 15.87 3.50 0.83
C LEU A 54 16.36 4.18 -0.45
N LYS A 55 16.29 3.49 -1.59
CA LYS A 55 16.63 4.06 -2.89
C LYS A 55 15.70 5.22 -3.28
N LEU A 56 14.40 5.14 -2.97
CA LEU A 56 13.44 6.20 -3.24
C LEU A 56 13.64 7.41 -2.31
N PHE A 57 13.94 7.19 -1.02
CA PHE A 57 14.22 8.27 -0.07
C PHE A 57 15.45 9.12 -0.46
N ASN A 58 16.46 8.50 -1.06
CA ASN A 58 17.67 9.21 -1.50
C ASN A 58 17.52 9.88 -2.87
N LYS A 59 16.40 9.69 -3.57
CA LYS A 59 16.23 10.23 -4.92
C LYS A 59 15.71 11.67 -4.86
N ASN A 60 16.33 12.57 -5.61
CA ASN A 60 15.85 13.95 -5.74
C ASN A 60 14.45 13.98 -6.39
N LEU A 61 13.58 14.82 -5.83
CA LEU A 61 12.25 15.08 -6.38
C LEU A 61 12.39 15.86 -7.69
N SER A 62 12.10 15.20 -8.81
CA SER A 62 12.05 15.80 -10.13
C SER A 62 10.60 16.17 -10.49
N ILE A 63 10.26 17.45 -10.42
CA ILE A 63 8.92 17.94 -10.76
C ILE A 63 8.90 18.34 -12.26
N PRO A 64 7.89 17.92 -13.05
CA PRO A 64 7.81 18.30 -14.45
C PRO A 64 7.54 19.81 -14.60
N THR A 65 8.15 20.43 -15.61
CA THR A 65 8.14 21.89 -15.80
C THR A 65 6.75 22.49 -16.04
N ASN A 66 5.84 21.77 -16.71
CA ASN A 66 4.50 22.24 -17.05
C ASN A 66 3.41 21.68 -16.13
N SER A 67 3.63 21.68 -14.81
CA SER A 67 2.72 21.03 -13.89
C SER A 67 2.47 21.81 -12.60
N ASN A 68 1.29 21.63 -12.01
CA ASN A 68 0.96 22.23 -10.73
C ASN A 68 1.54 21.39 -9.58
N ILE A 69 2.53 21.96 -8.88
CA ILE A 69 3.26 21.33 -7.78
C ILE A 69 2.31 20.84 -6.68
N ILE A 70 1.30 21.64 -6.32
CA ILE A 70 0.39 21.35 -5.21
C ILE A 70 -0.43 20.10 -5.52
N LEU A 71 -0.98 20.03 -6.73
CA LEU A 71 -1.80 18.89 -7.17
C LEU A 71 -0.97 17.62 -7.29
N ILE A 72 0.26 17.69 -7.84
CA ILE A 72 1.14 16.50 -7.95
C ILE A 72 1.48 15.88 -6.61
N MET A 73 1.65 16.69 -5.57
CA MET A 73 1.99 16.17 -4.24
C MET A 73 0.75 15.66 -3.50
N LEU A 74 -0.41 16.33 -3.64
CA LEU A 74 -1.63 15.97 -2.93
C LEU A 74 -2.36 14.77 -3.53
N ILE A 75 -2.42 14.64 -4.86
CA ILE A 75 -3.20 13.59 -5.52
C ILE A 75 -2.73 12.18 -5.11
N PRO A 76 -1.42 11.83 -5.15
CA PRO A 76 -0.94 10.53 -4.68
C PRO A 76 -1.18 10.29 -3.19
N ALA A 77 -1.09 11.35 -2.36
CA ALA A 77 -1.38 11.27 -0.93
C ALA A 77 -2.87 10.96 -0.68
N CYS A 78 -3.78 11.62 -1.42
CA CYS A 78 -5.22 11.35 -1.35
C CYS A 78 -5.55 9.91 -1.76
N GLY A 79 -4.98 9.41 -2.86
CA GLY A 79 -5.18 8.02 -3.29
C GLY A 79 -4.72 7.00 -2.24
N PHE A 80 -3.55 7.24 -1.64
CA PHE A 80 -3.05 6.41 -0.55
C PHE A 80 -3.96 6.45 0.67
N MET A 81 -4.43 7.62 1.10
CA MET A 81 -5.35 7.75 2.23
C MET A 81 -6.68 7.03 2.00
N LEU A 82 -7.27 7.15 0.80
CA LEU A 82 -8.50 6.45 0.44
C LEU A 82 -8.32 4.93 0.48
N SER A 83 -7.16 4.42 0.03
CA SER A 83 -6.85 2.98 0.09
C SER A 83 -6.73 2.45 1.52
N LEU A 84 -6.16 3.23 2.45
CA LEU A 84 -6.07 2.85 3.86
C LEU A 84 -7.42 2.88 4.57
N MET A 85 -8.32 3.80 4.19
CA MET A 85 -9.68 3.88 4.75
C MET A 85 -10.54 2.65 4.43
N MET A 86 -10.22 1.91 3.35
CA MET A 86 -10.92 0.67 3.01
C MET A 86 -10.62 -0.48 3.97
N TRP A 87 -9.44 -0.51 4.57
CA TRP A 87 -9.00 -1.68 5.33
C TRP A 87 -9.81 -1.94 6.62
N PRO A 88 -10.12 -0.92 7.45
CA PRO A 88 -11.00 -1.04 8.61
C PRO A 88 -12.38 -1.65 8.35
N LEU A 89 -12.85 -1.62 7.10
CA LEU A 89 -14.16 -2.12 6.70
C LEU A 89 -14.19 -3.64 6.57
N LEU A 90 -13.06 -4.34 6.57
CA LEU A 90 -13.09 -5.79 6.42
C LEU A 90 -13.45 -6.46 7.75
N PRO A 91 -14.43 -7.38 7.77
CA PRO A 91 -14.79 -8.09 8.98
C PRO A 91 -13.66 -9.04 9.39
N MET A 92 -12.93 -8.67 10.44
CA MET A 92 -11.87 -9.48 11.05
C MET A 92 -12.43 -10.07 12.36
N GLU A 93 -12.67 -11.38 12.44
CA GLU A 93 -13.44 -12.01 13.52
C GLU A 93 -13.31 -11.36 14.91
N LYS A 94 -12.11 -11.39 15.52
CA LYS A 94 -11.86 -10.86 16.87
C LYS A 94 -11.27 -9.45 16.89
N TYR A 95 -10.93 -8.92 15.73
CA TYR A 95 -10.26 -7.63 15.55
C TYR A 95 -11.07 -6.69 14.65
N CYS A 96 -12.39 -6.89 14.61
CA CYS A 96 -13.27 -6.18 13.69
C CYS A 96 -13.26 -4.70 14.07
N VAL A 97 -12.62 -3.90 13.23
CA VAL A 97 -12.29 -2.51 13.55
C VAL A 97 -13.54 -1.63 13.56
N ILE A 98 -14.41 -1.80 12.55
CA ILE A 98 -15.70 -1.11 12.42
C ILE A 98 -16.72 -2.14 11.91
N ASP A 99 -17.56 -2.65 12.80
CA ASP A 99 -18.69 -3.50 12.41
C ASP A 99 -19.97 -2.68 12.37
N ASN A 100 -20.30 -2.17 11.18
CA ASN A 100 -21.52 -1.41 10.91
C ASN A 100 -22.39 -2.16 9.89
N HIS A 101 -23.71 -2.10 10.02
CA HIS A 101 -24.62 -2.69 9.02
C HIS A 101 -24.44 -2.14 7.59
N PHE A 102 -23.93 -0.91 7.46
CA PHE A 102 -23.72 -0.22 6.18
C PHE A 102 -22.31 -0.36 5.61
N ASN A 103 -21.52 -1.31 6.10
CA ASN A 103 -20.12 -1.47 5.72
C ASN A 103 -19.92 -1.67 4.21
N THR A 104 -20.81 -2.44 3.57
CA THR A 104 -20.82 -2.64 2.11
C THR A 104 -21.08 -1.34 1.34
N LEU A 105 -21.97 -0.47 1.85
CA LEU A 105 -22.27 0.82 1.23
C LEU A 105 -21.08 1.78 1.36
N ILE A 106 -20.42 1.81 2.52
CA ILE A 106 -19.20 2.61 2.73
C ILE A 106 -18.08 2.16 1.79
N PHE A 107 -17.92 0.84 1.59
CA PHE A 107 -17.00 0.30 0.59
C PHE A 107 -17.31 0.82 -0.82
N PHE A 108 -18.58 0.84 -1.24
CA PHE A 108 -18.91 1.39 -2.56
C PHE A 108 -18.59 2.89 -2.67
N ILE A 109 -18.90 3.69 -1.64
CA ILE A 109 -18.62 5.13 -1.65
C ILE A 109 -17.12 5.39 -1.78
N ILE A 110 -16.29 4.76 -0.96
CA ILE A 110 -14.83 4.98 -1.01
C ILE A 110 -14.26 4.47 -2.34
N SER A 111 -14.81 3.37 -2.90
CA SER A 111 -14.36 2.84 -4.18
C SER A 111 -14.63 3.84 -5.31
N SER A 112 -15.78 4.51 -5.29
CA SER A 112 -16.12 5.56 -6.25
C SER A 112 -15.20 6.77 -6.13
N LEU A 113 -14.82 7.14 -4.89
CA LEU A 113 -13.91 8.25 -4.64
C LEU A 113 -12.48 7.99 -5.13
N THR A 114 -12.02 6.73 -5.12
CA THR A 114 -10.66 6.38 -5.56
C THR A 114 -10.39 6.73 -7.02
N VAL A 115 -11.44 6.77 -7.87
CA VAL A 115 -11.33 7.14 -9.28
C VAL A 115 -10.81 8.58 -9.45
N TYR A 116 -11.21 9.50 -8.57
CA TYR A 116 -10.73 10.89 -8.60
C TYR A 116 -9.27 11.06 -8.23
N SER A 117 -8.67 10.09 -7.53
CA SER A 117 -7.23 10.15 -7.21
C SER A 117 -6.33 9.71 -8.37
N ILE A 118 -6.91 9.08 -9.39
CA ILE A 118 -6.19 8.56 -10.56
C ILE A 118 -6.28 9.54 -11.74
N LEU A 119 -7.43 10.23 -11.88
CA LEU A 119 -7.69 11.25 -12.90
C LEU A 119 -7.02 12.58 -12.55
#